data_AF-A0A1I1PGC0-F1
#
_entry.id   AF-A0A1I1PGC0-F1
#
_cell.length_a   1.000
_cell.length_b   1.000
_cell.length_c   1.000
_cell.angle_alpha   90.00
_cell.angle_beta   90.00
_cell.angle_gamma   90.00
#
_symmetry.space_group_name_H-M   'P 1'
#
loop_
_entity.id
_entity.type
_entity.pdbx_description
1 polymer ?
#
loop_
_entity_poly.entity_id
_entity_poly.type
_entity_poly.pdbx_seq_one_letter_code
_entity_poly.pdbx_strand_id
1 'polypeptide(L)' 'MGKFEAEIAEYVGNYTRRHGYPPTVEELIRTFGILTILTMLFYIFNLYKIGMIRNSLFFGTSDLQLIPLKTDRY' A
#
# COMPACT_ATOMS: atom_id res chain seq x y z
N MET A 1 4.96 -11.04 14.29
CA MET A 1 5.08 -10.08 13.17
C MET A 1 5.75 -10.77 12.01
N GLY A 2 5.44 -10.42 10.77
CA GLY A 2 6.49 -10.45 9.76
C GLY A 2 6.38 -11.34 8.54
N LYS A 3 5.74 -12.51 8.50
CA LYS A 3 5.83 -13.36 7.27
C LYS A 3 5.19 -12.67 6.06
N PHE A 4 3.93 -12.26 6.19
CA PHE A 4 3.23 -11.53 5.14
C PHE A 4 3.79 -10.12 4.93
N GLU A 5 4.22 -9.43 6.00
CA GLU A 5 4.85 -8.09 5.87
C GLU A 5 6.17 -8.17 5.10
N ALA A 6 7.01 -9.18 5.39
CA ALA A 6 8.25 -9.41 4.67
C ALA A 6 8.01 -9.82 3.22
N GLU A 7 7.00 -10.66 2.96
CA GLU A 7 6.62 -11.08 1.61
C GLU A 7 6.12 -9.89 0.78
N ILE A 8 5.30 -9.02 1.37
CA ILE A 8 4.85 -7.77 0.73
C ILE A 8 6.04 -6.83 0.52
N ALA A 9 6.93 -6.64 1.50
CA ALA A 9 8.11 -5.78 1.37
C ALA A 9 9.04 -6.26 0.25
N GLU A 10 9.29 -7.57 0.20
CA GLU A 10 10.11 -8.21 -0.83
C GLU A 10 9.46 -8.04 -2.20
N TYR A 11 8.15 -8.30 -2.31
CA TYR A 11 7.42 -8.08 -3.54
C TYR A 11 7.53 -6.63 -4.00
N VAL A 12 7.28 -5.66 -3.12
CA VAL A 12 7.35 -4.23 -3.42
C VAL A 12 8.75 -3.82 -3.91
N GLY A 13 9.80 -4.30 -3.23
CA GLY A 13 11.18 -4.04 -3.63
C GLY A 13 11.54 -4.68 -4.98
N ASN A 14 11.08 -5.90 -5.23
CA ASN A 14 11.27 -6.60 -6.50
C ASN A 14 10.49 -5.94 -7.65
N TYR A 15 9.26 -5.53 -7.37
CA TYR A 15 8.38 -4.86 -8.32
C TYR A 15 8.99 -3.54 -8.79
N THR A 16 9.44 -2.72 -7.84
CA THR A 16 10.06 -1.42 -8.12
C THR A 16 11.32 -1.57 -8.96
N ARG A 17 12.17 -2.57 -8.67
CA ARG A 17 13.38 -2.86 -9.46
C ARG A 17 13.07 -3.31 -10.89
N ARG A 18 11.98 -4.05 -11.09
CA ARG A 18 11.60 -4.60 -12.41
C ARG A 18 10.85 -3.60 -13.29
N HIS A 19 9.99 -2.77 -12.69
CA HIS A 19 9.10 -1.89 -13.44
C HIS A 19 9.56 -0.42 -13.42
N GLY A 20 10.48 -0.05 -12.53
CA GLY A 20 10.95 1.33 -12.38
C GLY A 20 9.98 2.23 -11.59
N TYR A 21 8.90 1.68 -11.05
CA TYR A 21 7.95 2.40 -10.18
C TYR A 21 7.42 1.50 -9.05
N PRO A 22 7.08 2.05 -7.87
CA PRO A 22 6.48 1.27 -6.79
C PRO A 22 5.08 0.77 -7.16
N PRO A 23 4.69 -0.45 -6.73
CA PRO A 23 3.40 -1.02 -7.09
C PRO A 23 2.24 -0.22 -6.51
N THR A 24 1.08 -0.33 -7.14
CA THR A 24 -0.18 0.21 -6.65
C THR A 24 -0.87 -0.76 -5.69
N VAL A 25 -1.80 -0.24 -4.87
CA VAL A 25 -2.65 -1.10 -4.01
C VAL A 25 -3.42 -2.14 -4.83
N GLU A 26 -3.86 -1.80 -6.04
CA GLU A 26 -4.55 -2.74 -6.92
C GLU A 26 -3.63 -3.87 -7.41
N GLU A 27 -2.39 -3.55 -7.79
CA GLU A 27 -1.40 -4.57 -8.16
C GLU A 27 -1.07 -5.50 -6.99
N LEU A 28 -1.06 -4.97 -5.77
CA LEU A 28 -0.94 -5.77 -4.55
C LEU A 28 -2.17 -6.66 -4.32
N ILE A 29 -3.38 -6.14 -4.53
CA ILE A 29 -4.62 -6.91 -4.44
C ILE A 29 -4.64 -8.05 -5.48
N ARG A 30 -4.20 -7.78 -6.71
CA ARG A 30 -4.10 -8.80 -7.77
C ARG A 30 -3.09 -9.90 -7.41
N THR A 31 -2.07 -9.59 -6.62
CA THR A 31 -1.01 -10.52 -6.25
C THR A 31 -1.33 -11.32 -4.99
N PHE A 32 -1.79 -10.64 -3.93
CA PHE A 32 -1.96 -11.21 -2.59
C PHE A 32 -3.42 -11.48 -2.22
N GLY A 33 -4.37 -11.01 -3.02
CA GLY A 33 -5.80 -11.08 -2.76
C GLY A 33 -6.33 -9.96 -1.88
N ILE A 34 -7.60 -9.61 -2.08
CA ILE A 34 -8.28 -8.50 -1.38
C ILE A 34 -8.23 -8.68 0.14
N LEU A 35 -8.56 -9.88 0.64
CA LEU A 35 -8.66 -10.15 2.08
C LEU A 35 -7.32 -9.95 2.81
N THR A 36 -6.22 -10.39 2.19
CA THR A 36 -4.86 -10.22 2.72
C THR A 36 -4.49 -8.73 2.83
N ILE A 37 -4.76 -7.96 1.78
CA ILE A 37 -4.49 -6.52 1.74
C ILE A 37 -5.36 -5.76 2.74
N LEU A 38 -6.63 -6.13 2.89
CA LEU A 38 -7.53 -5.54 3.89
C LEU A 38 -7.05 -5.81 5.32
N THR A 39 -6.59 -7.02 5.60
CA THR A 39 -6.07 -7.40 6.93
C THR A 39 -4.74 -6.67 7.24
N MET A 40 -3.98 -6.34 6.20
CA MET A 40 -2.68 -5.66 6.29
C MET A 40 -2.76 -4.15 6.01
N LEU A 41 -3.97 -3.54 6.04
CA LEU A 41 -4.17 -2.13 5.66
C LEU A 41 -3.22 -1.17 6.37
N PHE A 42 -2.96 -1.37 7.66
CA PHE A 42 -2.05 -0.51 8.42
C PHE A 42 -0.62 -0.58 7.87
N TYR A 43 -0.15 -1.79 7.53
CA TYR A 43 1.17 -2.01 6.95
C TYR A 43 1.28 -1.40 5.55
N ILE A 44 0.27 -1.63 4.70
CA ILE A 44 0.16 -1.05 3.36
C ILE A 44 0.13 0.49 3.42
N PHE A 45 -0.59 1.05 4.39
CA PHE A 45 -0.63 2.48 4.61
C PHE A 45 0.72 3.06 5.02
N ASN A 46 1.48 2.36 5.86
CA ASN A 46 2.84 2.78 6.21
C ASN A 46 3.78 2.76 5.00
N LEU A 47 3.72 1.71 4.17
CA LEU A 47 4.48 1.63 2.91
C LEU A 47 4.08 2.75 1.94
N TYR A 48 2.79 3.10 1.87
CA TYR A 48 2.32 4.25 1.10
C TYR A 48 2.91 5.57 1.61
N LYS A 49 2.89 5.81 2.93
CA LYS A 49 3.43 7.04 3.54
C LYS A 49 4.92 7.28 3.22
N ILE A 50 5.70 6.21 3.07
CA ILE A 50 7.12 6.29 2.72
C ILE A 50 7.38 6.22 1.20
N GLY A 51 6.34 6.20 0.38
CA GLY A 51 6.45 6.20 -1.08
C GLY A 51 6.80 4.84 -1.70
N MET A 52 6.70 3.74 -0.95
CA MET A 52 6.94 2.39 -1.46
C MET A 52 5.69 1.76 -2.10
N ILE A 53 4.53 2.40 -1.99
CA ILE A 53 3.30 2.01 -2.69
C ILE A 53 2.69 3.26 -3.32
N ARG A 54 2.19 3.13 -4.53
CA ARG A 54 1.42 4.17 -5.23
C ARG A 54 -0.07 3.98 -5.03
N ASN A 55 -0.82 5.07 -5.14
CA ASN A 55 -2.26 4.94 -5.26
C ASN A 55 -2.61 4.34 -6.64
N SER A 56 -3.57 3.39 -6.68
CA SER A 56 -4.08 2.87 -7.96
C SER A 56 -4.95 3.94 -8.63
N LEU A 57 -4.99 3.93 -9.97
CA LEU A 57 -5.86 4.75 -10.80
C LEU A 57 -7.37 4.57 -10.52
N PHE A 58 -7.79 3.63 -9.65
CA PHE A 58 -9.14 3.65 -9.06
C PHE A 58 -9.38 4.84 -8.11
N PHE A 59 -8.33 5.54 -7.69
CA PHE A 59 -8.37 6.88 -7.12
C PHE A 59 -7.88 7.91 -8.15
N GLY A 60 -8.44 7.85 -9.36
CA GLY A 60 -8.30 8.86 -10.41
C GLY A 60 -8.99 10.19 -10.09
N THR A 61 -8.95 10.65 -8.84
CA THR A 61 -9.27 12.03 -8.50
C THR A 61 -8.13 12.59 -7.69
N SER A 62 -7.51 13.62 -8.26
CA SER A 62 -6.50 14.49 -7.68
C SER A 62 -6.94 15.21 -6.39
N ASP A 63 -8.02 14.78 -5.74
CA ASP A 63 -8.69 15.46 -4.61
C ASP A 63 -9.04 14.55 -3.42
N LEU A 64 -8.74 13.24 -3.47
CA LEU A 64 -8.77 12.43 -2.26
C LEU A 64 -7.46 12.61 -1.48
N GLN A 65 -7.33 13.79 -0.86
CA GLN A 65 -6.51 13.92 0.33
C GLN A 65 -7.02 12.90 1.34
N LEU A 66 -6.13 12.06 1.86
CA LEU A 66 -6.41 11.28 3.06
C LEU A 66 -6.90 12.28 4.11
N ILE A 67 -8.17 12.20 4.49
CA ILE A 67 -8.71 13.02 5.58
C ILE A 67 -7.83 12.68 6.79
N PRO A 68 -7.08 13.63 7.36
CA PRO A 68 -6.30 13.36 8.55
C PRO A 68 -7.30 12.92 9.61
N LEU A 69 -7.24 11.65 10.01
CA LEU A 69 -7.96 11.13 11.16
C LEU A 69 -7.49 11.97 12.36
N LYS A 70 -8.36 12.88 12.78
CA LYS A 70 -8.15 13.66 14.00
C LYS A 70 -8.12 12.65 15.13
N THR A 71 -6.92 12.31 15.60
CA THR A 71 -6.77 11.63 16.87
C THR A 71 -7.14 12.67 17.92
N ASP A 72 -8.40 12.67 18.36
CA ASP A 72 -8.76 13.40 19.57
C ASP A 72 -7.94 12.76 20.70
N ARG A 73 -6.94 13.52 21.15
CA ARG A 73 -6.16 13.21 22.34
C ARG A 73 -7.08 13.41 23.53
N TYR A 74 -7.52 12.31 24.12
CA TYR A 74 -8.00 12.30 25.50
C TYR A 74 -6.82 12.45 26.46
#